data_AF-X0JB35-F1
#
_entry.id   AF-X0JB35-F1
#
_cell.length_a   1.000
_cell.length_b   1.000
_cell.length_c   1.000
_cell.angle_alpha   90.00
_cell.angle_beta   90.00
_cell.angle_gamma   90.00
#
_symmetry.space_group_name_H-M   'P 1'
#
loop_
_entity.id
_entity.type
_entity.pdbx_description
1 polymer ?
#
loop_
_entity_poly.entity_id
_entity_poly.type
_entity_poly.pdbx_seq_one_letter_code
_entity_poly.pdbx_strand_id
1 'polypeptide(L)'
;MSSNFCKACSGIFQGHYAPTNVLAEKDLVDVKDTDFGIPGFTKDVTEWRVRLEYATGQDKPTPYFHHSLHDLAKNAAKCSLCAIMSERIQSDKQPAAMPQRLKEMKEMGKNIIGIPIIKPKPGTFSGMFTLGFLYVTWSGQKWQGHTFQIYQAFLTVDTSKGDNRFIWKPKYDRQESLLRIKNWLSSSPTISRLTPRLPTRLLHCQPSAKPGGDPTVKLVNTIGFDVSIRYIALSHRWGAVQPLMLLESLRDTFFKNIPFDTIPPTFQDAIRLANALEVEYIWIDSLCIIQDSKDDWQTEATHMASVYSLAYVTISATAAQDSAAGLREQHSMLKHPCEIIPSWTGFENQIPPVPVRIVNRSAFCDAVLAQPLFRRGWVFQEWILSPRTIHVARDQLWWTSASDMTSGGFAANETCEGFDFDVHREYIHTMAPGTIYSMESQSEESLQLVWHTLLQEYMSRSLTFESDRLVAFVGIASFYQSQAKIKANSYLAGIWRHILLQDLLWTNVGYGETGHPQKPATLSKTPKMRSQL
;
A
#
# COMPACT_ATOMS: atom_id res chain seq x y z
N MET A 1 25.60 -13.28 0.46
CA MET A 1 25.52 -13.60 -0.98
C MET A 1 26.09 -12.40 -1.72
N SER A 2 27.05 -12.61 -2.63
CA SER A 2 27.50 -11.53 -3.52
C SER A 2 26.28 -10.95 -4.25
N SER A 3 26.16 -9.63 -4.30
CA SER A 3 25.05 -8.95 -4.96
C SER A 3 24.90 -9.43 -6.40
N ASN A 4 23.71 -9.96 -6.72
CA ASN A 4 23.33 -10.27 -8.10
C ASN A 4 23.08 -8.94 -8.82
N PHE A 5 24.15 -8.31 -9.29
CA PHE A 5 24.11 -7.12 -10.12
C PHE A 5 24.60 -7.46 -11.51
N CYS A 6 23.91 -6.93 -12.52
CA CYS A 6 24.46 -6.94 -13.86
C CYS A 6 25.67 -5.99 -13.90
N LYS A 7 26.52 -6.13 -14.93
CA LYS A 7 27.72 -5.29 -15.12
C LYS A 7 27.42 -3.79 -15.06
N ALA A 8 26.25 -3.36 -15.57
CA ALA A 8 25.84 -1.96 -15.52
C ALA A 8 25.53 -1.49 -14.08
N CYS A 9 24.80 -2.28 -13.29
CA CYS A 9 24.50 -1.97 -11.88
C CYS A 9 25.77 -2.00 -11.03
N SER A 10 26.61 -3.01 -11.21
CA SER A 10 27.88 -3.12 -10.49
C SER A 10 28.77 -1.91 -10.73
N GLY A 11 28.84 -1.42 -11.98
CA GLY A 11 29.68 -0.27 -12.30
C GLY A 11 29.23 1.05 -11.64
N ILE A 12 27.96 1.18 -11.21
CA ILE A 12 27.47 2.34 -10.41
C ILE A 12 28.21 2.41 -9.07
N PHE A 13 28.35 1.25 -8.43
CA PHE A 13 28.93 1.13 -7.09
C PHE A 13 30.45 0.93 -7.14
N GLN A 14 31.02 0.71 -8.32
CA GLN A 14 32.45 0.52 -8.58
C GLN A 14 33.14 1.73 -9.21
N GLY A 15 32.40 2.80 -9.52
CA GLY A 15 33.02 4.04 -9.98
C GLY A 15 33.54 4.07 -11.38
N HIS A 16 33.02 3.19 -12.21
CA HIS A 16 33.27 3.24 -13.62
C HIS A 16 32.56 4.43 -14.29
N TYR A 17 31.77 5.22 -13.55
CA TYR A 17 30.88 6.26 -14.10
C TYR A 17 30.83 7.51 -13.21
N ALA A 18 31.03 8.69 -13.80
CA ALA A 18 31.01 9.99 -13.11
C ALA A 18 29.62 10.28 -12.48
N PRO A 19 29.56 11.01 -11.35
CA PRO A 19 28.28 11.45 -10.79
C PRO A 19 27.65 12.43 -11.77
N THR A 20 26.34 12.34 -11.99
CA THR A 20 25.57 13.30 -12.80
C THR A 20 25.44 14.67 -12.10
N ASN A 21 26.46 15.12 -11.38
CA ASN A 21 26.58 16.51 -10.92
C ASN A 21 26.92 17.47 -12.08
N VAL A 22 26.87 17.00 -13.32
CA VAL A 22 27.05 17.81 -14.55
C VAL A 22 25.83 17.65 -15.46
N LEU A 23 24.67 18.02 -14.96
CA LEU A 23 23.76 18.85 -15.75
C LEU A 23 23.80 20.20 -15.05
N ALA A 24 24.82 21.00 -15.35
CA ALA A 24 24.87 22.38 -14.90
C ALA A 24 23.82 23.20 -15.68
N GLU A 25 23.45 24.37 -15.18
CA GLU A 25 22.51 25.31 -15.80
C GLU A 25 22.85 25.64 -17.27
N LYS A 26 24.13 25.50 -17.65
CA LYS A 26 24.64 25.63 -19.04
C LYS A 26 24.37 24.43 -19.96
N ASP A 27 24.04 23.27 -19.41
CA ASP A 27 23.72 22.02 -20.13
C ASP A 27 22.20 21.88 -20.37
N LEU A 28 21.40 22.76 -19.77
CA LEU A 28 19.96 22.91 -19.93
C LEU A 28 19.68 24.26 -20.61
N VAL A 29 19.61 24.28 -21.94
CA VAL A 29 19.30 25.51 -22.68
C VAL A 29 17.78 25.66 -22.81
N ASP A 30 17.21 26.61 -22.08
CA ASP A 30 15.80 26.99 -22.20
C ASP A 30 15.56 27.91 -23.41
N VAL A 31 14.40 27.74 -24.06
CA VAL A 31 13.90 28.60 -25.13
C VAL A 31 13.12 29.73 -24.47
N LYS A 32 13.87 30.74 -24.02
CA LYS A 32 13.51 32.16 -23.79
C LYS A 32 12.12 32.48 -23.20
N ASP A 33 12.21 33.19 -22.07
CA ASP A 33 11.19 34.08 -21.48
C ASP A 33 10.00 33.39 -20.83
N THR A 34 10.06 33.16 -19.51
CA THR A 34 9.24 33.86 -18.51
C THR A 34 9.49 33.33 -17.10
N ASP A 35 9.45 34.24 -16.14
CA ASP A 35 9.57 34.02 -14.70
C ASP A 35 8.73 32.84 -14.18
N PHE A 36 9.37 31.70 -13.89
CA PHE A 36 8.91 30.83 -12.82
C PHE A 36 10.09 30.14 -12.14
N GLY A 37 10.37 30.61 -10.92
CA GLY A 37 11.41 30.12 -10.05
C GLY A 37 11.16 28.69 -9.58
N ILE A 38 12.21 27.92 -9.77
CA ILE A 38 12.77 26.94 -8.84
C ILE A 38 14.27 27.11 -9.06
N PRO A 39 15.15 26.63 -8.18
CA PRO A 39 16.40 26.15 -8.72
C PRO A 39 16.20 24.63 -8.89
N GLY A 40 15.50 24.03 -9.88
CA GLY A 40 15.08 24.44 -11.22
C GLY A 40 13.98 23.53 -11.83
N PHE A 41 13.05 22.93 -11.07
CA PHE A 41 11.96 22.11 -11.66
C PHE A 41 10.56 22.28 -11.00
N THR A 42 9.71 23.13 -11.56
CA THR A 42 8.31 23.39 -11.21
C THR A 42 7.48 22.65 -12.25
N LYS A 43 6.23 22.39 -11.86
CA LYS A 43 5.33 21.42 -12.46
C LYS A 43 4.94 21.65 -13.92
N ASP A 44 5.42 22.69 -14.61
CA ASP A 44 4.95 23.05 -15.96
C ASP A 44 6.07 23.42 -16.96
N VAL A 45 7.24 22.78 -16.92
CA VAL A 45 8.31 23.06 -17.90
C VAL A 45 8.18 22.20 -19.16
N THR A 46 8.12 22.89 -20.31
CA THR A 46 7.54 22.41 -21.57
C THR A 46 8.51 22.01 -22.68
N GLU A 47 9.83 21.87 -22.50
CA GLU A 47 10.73 21.14 -23.41
C GLU A 47 12.19 21.20 -22.93
N TRP A 48 12.97 20.10 -23.06
CA TRP A 48 14.40 20.08 -22.72
C TRP A 48 15.24 19.56 -23.89
N ARG A 49 16.45 20.10 -24.09
CA ARG A 49 17.49 19.46 -24.93
C ARG A 49 18.56 18.89 -24.01
N VAL A 50 18.79 17.59 -24.12
CA VAL A 50 19.83 16.91 -23.33
C VAL A 50 21.12 16.97 -24.14
N ARG A 51 22.05 17.85 -23.76
CA ARG A 51 23.44 17.78 -24.23
C ARG A 51 24.22 16.97 -23.22
N LEU A 52 24.83 15.92 -23.71
CA LEU A 52 25.63 14.99 -22.95
C LEU A 52 27.06 15.56 -23.05
N GLU A 53 27.83 15.69 -21.96
CA GLU A 53 29.29 15.96 -22.03
C GLU A 53 30.20 14.79 -21.58
N TYR A 54 31.41 14.76 -22.15
CA TYR A 54 32.41 13.69 -22.19
C TYR A 54 33.08 13.49 -20.81
N ALA A 55 33.29 12.24 -20.39
CA ALA A 55 34.22 11.96 -19.28
C ALA A 55 35.66 12.14 -19.77
N THR A 56 36.55 12.70 -18.94
CA THR A 56 37.95 12.97 -19.30
C THR A 56 38.65 11.68 -19.75
N GLY A 57 39.12 11.67 -21.00
CA GLY A 57 39.75 10.52 -21.65
C GLY A 57 38.80 9.65 -22.51
N GLN A 58 37.53 10.03 -22.66
CA GLN A 58 36.62 9.41 -23.63
C GLN A 58 36.18 10.41 -24.70
N ASP A 59 36.22 9.98 -25.96
CA ASP A 59 35.78 10.75 -27.14
C ASP A 59 34.26 10.72 -27.36
N LYS A 60 33.42 10.35 -26.35
CA LYS A 60 31.97 10.66 -26.31
C LYS A 60 31.46 10.96 -24.89
N PRO A 61 30.52 11.90 -24.72
CA PRO A 61 29.63 11.94 -23.58
C PRO A 61 28.75 10.73 -23.59
N THR A 62 28.66 10.06 -22.45
CA THR A 62 27.61 9.08 -22.29
C THR A 62 26.87 9.42 -21.01
N PRO A 63 25.63 9.93 -21.08
CA PRO A 63 24.77 10.00 -19.90
C PRO A 63 24.73 8.60 -19.31
N TYR A 64 24.63 8.53 -17.99
CA TYR A 64 24.47 7.25 -17.34
C TYR A 64 23.07 6.70 -17.62
N PHE A 65 22.93 6.02 -18.76
CA PHE A 65 21.78 5.24 -19.13
C PHE A 65 21.99 3.85 -18.54
N HIS A 66 21.26 3.56 -17.48
CA HIS A 66 21.46 2.32 -16.75
C HIS A 66 21.23 1.08 -17.65
N HIS A 67 20.14 1.11 -18.43
CA HIS A 67 19.73 0.12 -19.42
C HIS A 67 18.69 0.72 -20.38
N SER A 68 18.55 0.16 -21.59
CA SER A 68 17.29 0.32 -22.34
C SER A 68 16.15 -0.38 -21.58
N LEU A 69 14.89 0.02 -21.80
CA LEU A 69 13.75 -0.68 -21.19
C LEU A 69 13.76 -2.19 -21.47
N HIS A 70 14.23 -2.59 -22.66
CA HIS A 70 14.38 -3.99 -23.06
C HIS A 70 15.48 -4.70 -22.25
N ASP A 71 16.67 -4.09 -22.13
CA ASP A 71 17.78 -4.66 -21.37
C ASP A 71 17.45 -4.74 -19.88
N LEU A 72 16.70 -3.77 -19.38
CA LEU A 72 16.27 -3.73 -18.00
C LEU A 72 15.32 -4.90 -17.68
N ALA A 73 14.34 -5.14 -18.55
CA ALA A 73 13.45 -6.30 -18.43
C ALA A 73 14.22 -7.63 -18.54
N LYS A 74 15.19 -7.71 -19.45
CA LYS A 74 16.05 -8.90 -19.64
C LYS A 74 16.92 -9.19 -18.42
N ASN A 75 17.46 -8.14 -17.78
CA ASN A 75 18.34 -8.27 -16.63
C ASN A 75 17.60 -8.37 -15.29
N ALA A 76 16.32 -8.02 -15.22
CA ALA A 76 15.51 -8.06 -13.99
C ALA A 76 15.54 -9.42 -13.27
N ALA A 77 15.58 -10.54 -14.01
CA ALA A 77 15.63 -11.88 -13.39
C ALA A 77 16.97 -12.18 -12.70
N LYS A 78 18.05 -11.48 -13.08
CA LYS A 78 19.43 -11.73 -12.60
C LYS A 78 20.02 -10.53 -11.87
N CYS A 79 19.28 -9.42 -11.80
CA CYS A 79 19.74 -8.20 -11.20
C CYS A 79 18.66 -7.52 -10.37
N SER A 80 18.89 -7.42 -9.06
CA SER A 80 17.91 -6.87 -8.12
C SER A 80 17.56 -5.41 -8.40
N LEU A 81 18.55 -4.57 -8.75
CA LEU A 81 18.30 -3.16 -9.07
C LEU A 81 17.54 -3.02 -10.42
N CYS A 82 17.84 -3.86 -11.41
CA CYS A 82 17.06 -3.92 -12.65
C CYS A 82 15.62 -4.40 -12.39
N ALA A 83 15.41 -5.37 -11.49
CA ALA A 83 14.08 -5.86 -11.13
C ALA A 83 13.21 -4.74 -10.56
N ILE A 84 13.76 -4.01 -9.58
CA ILE A 84 13.10 -2.86 -8.94
C ILE A 84 12.71 -1.80 -9.98
N MET A 85 13.63 -1.46 -10.88
CA MET A 85 13.34 -0.48 -11.94
C MET A 85 12.31 -1.02 -12.96
N SER A 86 12.31 -2.32 -13.25
CA SER A 86 11.45 -2.95 -14.27
C SER A 86 10.01 -2.96 -13.84
N GLU A 87 9.78 -3.34 -12.58
CA GLU A 87 8.47 -3.37 -11.97
C GLU A 87 7.82 -1.98 -12.00
N ARG A 88 8.62 -0.93 -11.78
CA ARG A 88 8.12 0.46 -11.85
C ARG A 88 7.73 0.93 -13.23
N ILE A 89 8.52 0.60 -14.25
CA ILE A 89 8.13 0.89 -15.63
C ILE A 89 6.80 0.20 -15.97
N GLN A 90 6.59 -1.02 -15.49
CA GLN A 90 5.37 -1.76 -15.76
C GLN A 90 4.15 -1.15 -15.06
N SER A 91 4.28 -0.66 -13.82
CA SER A 91 3.19 0.06 -13.14
C SER A 91 2.77 1.33 -13.90
N ASP A 92 3.74 2.00 -14.54
CA ASP A 92 3.52 3.24 -15.30
C ASP A 92 2.88 3.06 -16.68
N LYS A 93 2.85 1.83 -17.21
CA LYS A 93 2.10 1.56 -18.45
C LYS A 93 0.58 1.75 -18.28
N GLN A 94 0.08 1.95 -17.06
CA GLN A 94 -1.32 2.28 -16.83
C GLN A 94 -1.62 3.74 -17.26
N PRO A 95 -2.61 3.97 -18.15
CA PRO A 95 -2.92 5.31 -18.66
C PRO A 95 -3.19 6.34 -17.56
N ALA A 96 -3.81 5.96 -16.44
CA ALA A 96 -4.12 6.92 -15.37
C ALA A 96 -2.87 7.54 -14.72
N ALA A 97 -1.73 6.84 -14.72
CA ALA A 97 -0.50 7.24 -14.04
C ALA A 97 0.51 7.97 -14.96
N MET A 98 0.34 7.88 -16.28
CA MET A 98 1.22 8.59 -17.21
C MET A 98 0.96 10.10 -17.17
N PRO A 99 2.01 10.94 -17.06
CA PRO A 99 1.92 12.37 -17.30
C PRO A 99 1.18 12.65 -18.62
N GLN A 100 0.23 13.59 -18.58
CA GLN A 100 -0.67 13.93 -19.69
C GLN A 100 0.10 14.13 -21.02
N ARG A 101 1.22 14.83 -20.94
CA ARG A 101 2.12 15.08 -22.07
C ARG A 101 2.67 13.82 -22.74
N LEU A 102 2.99 12.78 -21.97
CA LEU A 102 3.46 11.52 -22.54
C LEU A 102 2.34 10.75 -23.25
N LYS A 103 1.08 10.94 -22.86
CA LYS A 103 -0.09 10.39 -23.56
C LYS A 103 -0.26 11.07 -24.91
N GLU A 104 -0.29 12.40 -24.92
CA GLU A 104 -0.42 13.21 -26.13
C GLU A 104 0.68 12.86 -27.14
N MET A 105 1.93 12.70 -26.68
CA MET A 105 3.02 12.30 -27.55
C MET A 105 2.89 10.89 -28.13
N LYS A 106 2.35 9.94 -27.37
CA LYS A 106 2.04 8.59 -27.89
C LYS A 106 0.93 8.64 -28.92
N GLU A 107 -0.12 9.43 -28.67
CA GLU A 107 -1.22 9.66 -29.61
C GLU A 107 -0.73 10.33 -30.91
N MET A 108 0.26 11.22 -30.80
CA MET A 108 0.96 11.83 -31.94
C MET A 108 1.97 10.90 -32.64
N GLY A 109 2.08 9.62 -32.23
CA GLY A 109 2.96 8.64 -32.86
C GLY A 109 4.46 8.88 -32.67
N LYS A 110 4.89 9.67 -31.67
CA LYS A 110 6.32 9.90 -31.41
C LYS A 110 6.96 8.69 -30.73
N ASN A 111 8.13 8.27 -31.21
CA ASN A 111 8.93 7.22 -30.58
C ASN A 111 9.56 7.72 -29.26
N ILE A 112 8.91 7.42 -28.14
CA ILE A 112 9.37 7.76 -26.79
C ILE A 112 10.23 6.63 -26.22
N ILE A 113 11.37 7.00 -25.63
CA ILE A 113 12.29 6.10 -24.92
C ILE A 113 12.41 6.59 -23.48
N GLY A 114 12.20 5.69 -22.52
CA GLY A 114 12.45 5.95 -21.09
C GLY A 114 13.87 5.53 -20.74
N ILE A 115 14.62 6.45 -20.14
CA ILE A 115 15.98 6.23 -19.67
C ILE A 115 15.97 6.20 -18.13
N PRO A 116 16.42 5.12 -17.48
CA PRO A 116 16.59 5.09 -16.03
C PRO A 116 17.78 5.95 -15.58
N ILE A 117 17.59 6.72 -14.51
CA ILE A 117 18.59 7.61 -13.88
C ILE A 117 18.63 7.35 -12.38
N ILE A 118 19.83 7.46 -11.79
CA ILE A 118 20.06 7.42 -10.34
C ILE A 118 20.61 8.79 -9.91
N LYS A 119 19.96 9.47 -8.97
CA LYS A 119 20.38 10.78 -8.47
C LYS A 119 20.65 10.75 -6.96
N PRO A 120 21.84 11.17 -6.48
CA PRO A 120 22.11 11.30 -5.05
C PRO A 120 21.33 12.47 -4.42
N LYS A 121 20.93 12.36 -3.15
CA LYS A 121 20.33 13.49 -2.40
C LYS A 121 21.44 14.32 -1.74
N PRO A 122 21.66 15.59 -2.13
CA PRO A 122 22.75 16.40 -1.56
C PRO A 122 22.52 16.68 -0.06
N GLY A 123 23.61 16.69 0.72
CA GLY A 123 23.60 17.21 2.10
C GLY A 123 23.05 16.28 3.18
N THR A 124 22.61 15.06 2.84
CA THR A 124 22.24 14.06 3.85
C THR A 124 23.44 13.19 4.21
N PHE A 125 23.77 13.10 5.50
CA PHE A 125 24.77 12.17 6.06
C PHE A 125 24.42 10.69 5.80
N SER A 126 23.16 10.40 5.45
CA SER A 126 22.70 9.09 4.99
C SER A 126 22.74 9.04 3.46
N GLY A 127 23.31 7.98 2.89
CA GLY A 127 23.38 7.72 1.45
C GLY A 127 22.01 7.47 0.82
N MET A 128 21.16 8.49 0.82
CA MET A 128 19.90 8.47 0.11
C MET A 128 20.15 8.77 -1.37
N PHE A 129 19.57 7.96 -2.23
CA PHE A 129 19.54 8.22 -3.66
C PHE A 129 18.14 7.99 -4.20
N THR A 130 17.84 8.58 -5.33
CA THR A 130 16.54 8.53 -5.96
C THR A 130 16.66 7.87 -7.32
N LEU A 131 15.73 6.96 -7.63
CA LEU A 131 15.57 6.42 -8.97
C LEU A 131 14.53 7.24 -9.73
N GLY A 132 14.90 7.64 -10.93
CA GLY A 132 14.07 8.41 -11.85
C GLY A 132 14.07 7.84 -13.26
N PHE A 133 13.12 8.25 -14.08
CA PHE A 133 13.19 8.05 -15.53
C PHE A 133 13.17 9.40 -16.25
N LEU A 134 14.08 9.57 -17.19
CA LEU A 134 14.05 10.65 -18.17
C LEU A 134 13.44 10.11 -19.46
N TYR A 135 12.31 10.68 -19.84
CA TYR A 135 11.66 10.33 -21.10
C TYR A 135 12.13 11.24 -22.21
N VAL A 136 12.61 10.63 -23.29
CA VAL A 136 13.20 11.31 -24.44
C VAL A 136 12.58 10.82 -25.75
N THR A 137 12.71 11.60 -26.82
CA THR A 137 12.48 11.15 -28.19
C THR A 137 13.72 11.39 -29.04
N TRP A 138 13.96 10.52 -30.02
CA TRP A 138 14.99 10.71 -31.02
C TRP A 138 14.41 11.31 -32.29
N SER A 139 14.97 12.43 -32.76
CA SER A 139 14.50 13.11 -33.97
C SER A 139 15.29 12.74 -35.23
N GLY A 140 16.12 11.70 -35.20
CA GLY A 140 17.05 11.35 -36.28
C GLY A 140 18.46 11.95 -36.13
N GLN A 141 18.60 13.04 -35.37
CA GLN A 141 19.88 13.74 -35.15
C GLN A 141 20.17 14.12 -33.69
N LYS A 142 19.13 14.29 -32.86
CA LYS A 142 19.27 14.71 -31.46
C LYS A 142 18.24 14.04 -30.56
N TRP A 143 18.61 13.89 -29.29
CA TRP A 143 17.72 13.51 -28.22
C TRP A 143 17.01 14.75 -27.68
N GLN A 144 15.69 14.68 -27.58
CA GLN A 144 14.87 15.72 -26.95
C GLN A 144 14.26 15.14 -25.68
N GLY A 145 14.50 15.78 -24.54
CA GLY A 145 13.93 15.41 -23.26
C GLY A 145 12.55 16.04 -23.06
N HIS A 146 11.59 15.25 -22.58
CA HIS A 146 10.20 15.68 -22.44
C HIS A 146 9.76 15.80 -21.00
N THR A 147 10.16 14.83 -20.16
CA THR A 147 9.82 14.85 -18.74
C THR A 147 10.79 14.00 -17.94
N PHE A 148 10.97 14.36 -16.68
CA PHE A 148 11.70 13.59 -15.68
C PHE A 148 10.75 13.22 -14.57
N GLN A 149 10.65 11.93 -14.29
CA GLN A 149 9.77 11.42 -13.24
C GLN A 149 10.62 10.74 -12.17
N ILE A 150 10.49 11.20 -10.94
CA ILE A 150 11.09 10.57 -9.76
C ILE A 150 10.12 9.49 -9.27
N TYR A 151 10.64 8.29 -9.03
CA TYR A 151 9.79 7.16 -8.66
C TYR A 151 9.93 6.79 -7.21
N GLN A 152 11.17 6.75 -6.71
CA GLN A 152 11.45 6.11 -5.44
C GLN A 152 12.74 6.64 -4.83
N ALA A 153 12.68 6.96 -3.55
CA ALA A 153 13.85 7.22 -2.73
C ALA A 153 14.31 5.91 -2.10
N PHE A 154 15.60 5.64 -2.21
CA PHE A 154 16.28 4.54 -1.55
C PHE A 154 17.17 5.09 -0.46
N LEU A 155 17.28 4.31 0.61
CA LEU A 155 18.20 4.55 1.70
C LEU A 155 19.32 3.51 1.65
N THR A 156 20.56 3.94 1.80
CA THR A 156 21.66 3.03 2.14
C THR A 156 21.76 2.86 3.65
N VAL A 157 21.72 1.62 4.12
CA VAL A 157 21.92 1.25 5.53
C VAL A 157 23.32 0.69 5.70
N ASP A 158 24.16 1.35 6.49
CA ASP A 158 25.53 0.92 6.81
C ASP A 158 25.52 -0.36 7.68
N THR A 159 25.97 -1.48 7.11
CA THR A 159 25.99 -2.78 7.79
C THR A 159 27.27 -3.06 8.57
N SER A 160 28.27 -2.18 8.52
CA SER A 160 29.43 -2.27 9.42
C SER A 160 29.06 -1.97 10.86
N LYS A 161 27.95 -1.24 11.08
CA LYS A 161 27.35 -1.04 12.40
C LYS A 161 26.68 -2.34 12.87
N GLY A 162 27.02 -2.79 14.08
CA GLY A 162 26.53 -4.04 14.66
C GLY A 162 25.02 -4.20 14.57
N ASP A 163 24.28 -3.18 15.02
CA ASP A 163 22.80 -3.21 15.04
C ASP A 163 22.20 -3.39 13.64
N ASN A 164 22.74 -2.69 12.64
CA ASN A 164 22.26 -2.75 11.25
C ASN A 164 22.56 -4.08 10.54
N ARG A 165 23.57 -4.82 11.01
CA ARG A 165 23.94 -6.11 10.41
C ARG A 165 22.85 -7.15 10.62
N PHE A 166 22.20 -7.14 11.80
CA PHE A 166 21.18 -8.11 12.22
C PHE A 166 19.78 -7.79 11.69
N ILE A 167 19.56 -6.56 11.21
CA ILE A 167 18.26 -6.10 10.68
C ILE A 167 17.75 -7.00 9.54
N TRP A 168 18.61 -7.54 8.68
CA TRP A 168 18.15 -8.25 7.48
C TRP A 168 18.52 -9.71 7.49
N LYS A 169 17.52 -10.57 7.27
CA LYS A 169 17.73 -12.02 7.28
C LYS A 169 18.39 -12.48 5.98
N PRO A 170 19.46 -13.29 6.06
CA PRO A 170 20.20 -13.76 4.88
C PRO A 170 19.47 -14.86 4.11
N LYS A 171 18.49 -15.51 4.74
CA LYS A 171 17.64 -16.57 4.17
C LYS A 171 16.23 -16.44 4.73
N TYR A 172 15.25 -16.86 3.93
CA TYR A 172 13.88 -17.00 4.38
C TYR A 172 13.74 -18.22 5.31
N ASP A 173 13.07 -18.03 6.45
CA ASP A 173 12.70 -19.09 7.38
C ASP A 173 11.29 -18.81 7.93
N ARG A 174 10.34 -19.67 7.56
CA ARG A 174 8.94 -19.55 7.94
C ARG A 174 8.71 -19.64 9.45
N GLN A 175 9.48 -20.46 10.17
CA GLN A 175 9.33 -20.59 11.62
C GLN A 175 9.78 -19.31 12.33
N GLU A 176 10.88 -18.73 11.87
CA GLU A 176 11.36 -17.44 12.37
C GLU A 176 10.37 -16.32 12.05
N SER A 177 9.81 -16.27 10.84
CA SER A 177 8.77 -15.30 10.47
C SER A 177 7.55 -15.38 11.40
N LEU A 178 7.08 -16.59 11.69
CA LEU A 178 5.97 -16.82 12.64
C LEU A 178 6.32 -16.38 14.06
N LEU A 179 7.53 -16.67 14.54
CA LEU A 179 7.98 -16.23 15.86
C LEU A 179 8.00 -14.69 15.96
N ARG A 180 8.47 -14.01 14.90
CA ARG A 180 8.48 -12.54 14.85
C ARG A 180 7.08 -11.95 14.89
N ILE A 181 6.14 -12.53 14.13
CA ILE A 181 4.74 -12.10 14.16
C ILE A 181 4.15 -12.33 15.56
N LYS A 182 4.41 -13.46 16.21
CA LYS A 182 3.95 -13.74 17.58
C LYS A 182 4.51 -12.74 18.60
N ASN A 183 5.80 -12.39 18.48
CA ASN A 183 6.44 -11.39 19.32
C ASN A 183 5.80 -10.01 19.12
N TRP A 184 5.60 -9.59 17.86
CA TRP A 184 4.93 -8.34 17.51
C TRP A 184 3.49 -8.27 18.02
N LEU A 185 2.72 -9.36 17.88
CA LEU A 185 1.35 -9.45 18.39
C LEU A 185 1.31 -9.32 19.92
N SER A 186 2.34 -9.79 20.62
CA SER A 186 2.45 -9.71 22.08
C SER A 186 2.88 -8.32 22.57
N SER A 187 3.70 -7.60 21.80
CA SER A 187 4.19 -6.26 22.16
C SER A 187 3.26 -5.12 21.75
N SER A 188 2.33 -5.36 20.82
CA SER A 188 1.43 -4.33 20.28
C SER A 188 0.08 -4.33 21.03
N PRO A 189 -0.23 -3.29 21.83
CA PRO A 189 -1.48 -3.24 22.59
C PRO A 189 -2.71 -3.11 21.68
N THR A 190 -3.80 -3.77 22.05
CA THR A 190 -5.10 -3.61 21.39
C THR A 190 -5.90 -2.55 22.15
N ILE A 191 -6.14 -1.39 21.53
CA ILE A 191 -7.02 -0.38 22.10
C ILE A 191 -8.24 -0.31 21.18
N SER A 192 -9.35 -0.96 21.53
CA SER A 192 -10.65 -0.66 20.94
C SER A 192 -11.57 -0.18 22.04
N ARG A 193 -12.23 0.96 21.83
CA ARG A 193 -13.17 1.57 22.79
C ARG A 193 -14.62 1.47 22.33
N LEU A 194 -14.87 0.77 21.22
CA LEU A 194 -16.22 0.37 20.87
C LEU A 194 -16.76 -0.58 21.94
N THR A 195 -18.06 -0.50 22.19
CA THR A 195 -18.75 -1.49 23.02
C THR A 195 -18.49 -2.88 22.43
N PRO A 196 -17.83 -3.79 23.18
CA PRO A 196 -17.38 -5.04 22.62
C PRO A 196 -18.59 -5.91 22.26
N ARG A 197 -18.69 -6.27 20.97
CA ARG A 197 -19.70 -7.19 20.45
C ARG A 197 -19.04 -8.16 19.48
N LEU A 198 -18.99 -9.42 19.88
CA LEU A 198 -18.48 -10.49 19.03
C LEU A 198 -19.34 -10.64 17.77
N PRO A 199 -18.78 -11.10 16.64
CA PRO A 199 -19.57 -11.56 15.50
C PRO A 199 -20.54 -12.64 15.96
N THR A 200 -21.72 -12.76 15.35
CA THR A 200 -22.71 -13.78 15.79
C THR A 200 -22.18 -15.20 15.65
N ARG A 201 -21.32 -15.43 14.66
CA ARG A 201 -20.73 -16.74 14.35
C ARG A 201 -19.25 -16.63 14.03
N LEU A 202 -18.52 -17.69 14.35
CA LEU A 202 -17.11 -17.88 14.02
C LEU A 202 -16.91 -19.28 13.44
N LEU A 203 -15.88 -19.46 12.63
CA LEU A 203 -15.37 -20.79 12.29
C LEU A 203 -14.43 -21.25 13.40
N HIS A 204 -14.74 -22.37 14.02
CA HIS A 204 -13.82 -23.09 14.89
C HIS A 204 -12.98 -24.04 14.03
N CYS A 205 -11.69 -23.75 13.94
CA CYS A 205 -10.69 -24.44 13.14
C CYS A 205 -9.68 -25.12 14.06
N GLN A 206 -9.95 -26.36 14.45
CA GLN A 206 -9.06 -27.08 15.36
C GLN A 206 -7.86 -27.65 14.58
N PRO A 207 -6.61 -27.38 15.02
CA PRO A 207 -5.43 -27.93 14.38
C PRO A 207 -5.47 -29.46 14.31
N SER A 208 -4.92 -30.03 13.23
CA SER A 208 -4.81 -31.48 13.13
C SER A 208 -3.85 -32.04 14.18
N ALA A 209 -4.20 -33.16 14.80
CA ALA A 209 -3.30 -33.90 15.68
C ALA A 209 -2.11 -34.51 14.92
N LYS A 210 -2.23 -34.66 13.60
CA LYS A 210 -1.15 -35.16 12.73
C LYS A 210 -0.34 -33.98 12.19
N PRO A 211 1.00 -33.99 12.28
CA PRO A 211 1.83 -32.98 11.64
C PRO A 211 1.52 -32.85 10.14
N GLY A 212 1.19 -31.64 9.69
CA GLY A 212 0.83 -31.36 8.30
C GLY A 212 -0.56 -31.83 7.87
N GLY A 213 -1.37 -32.38 8.78
CA GLY A 213 -2.76 -32.72 8.50
C GLY A 213 -3.67 -31.51 8.41
N ASP A 214 -4.80 -31.66 7.70
CA ASP A 214 -5.77 -30.58 7.58
C ASP A 214 -6.55 -30.36 8.89
N PRO A 215 -6.83 -29.09 9.25
CA PRO A 215 -7.67 -28.74 10.40
C PRO A 215 -9.11 -29.25 10.27
N THR A 216 -9.76 -29.53 11.39
CA THR A 216 -11.21 -29.73 11.42
C THR A 216 -11.89 -28.36 11.51
N VAL A 217 -12.91 -28.13 10.68
CA VAL A 217 -13.57 -26.82 10.58
C VAL A 217 -15.07 -26.99 10.79
N LYS A 218 -15.65 -26.14 11.64
CA LYS A 218 -17.10 -26.04 11.84
C LYS A 218 -17.51 -24.62 12.19
N LEU A 219 -18.74 -24.27 11.88
CA LEU A 219 -19.35 -23.02 12.32
C LEU A 219 -19.81 -23.14 13.77
N VAL A 220 -19.65 -22.08 14.57
CA VAL A 220 -20.12 -22.01 15.95
C VAL A 220 -20.79 -20.66 16.21
N ASN A 221 -21.79 -20.66 17.09
CA ASN A 221 -22.39 -19.41 17.60
C ASN A 221 -21.51 -18.86 18.73
N THR A 222 -21.36 -17.55 18.79
CA THR A 222 -20.57 -16.88 19.84
C THR A 222 -21.41 -16.53 21.07
N ILE A 223 -22.70 -16.90 21.10
CA ILE A 223 -23.57 -16.73 22.25
C ILE A 223 -22.95 -17.45 23.45
N GLY A 224 -22.71 -16.71 24.53
CA GLY A 224 -22.08 -17.24 25.75
C GLY A 224 -20.55 -17.29 25.71
N PHE A 225 -19.91 -16.84 24.63
CA PHE A 225 -18.45 -16.71 24.59
C PHE A 225 -18.03 -15.49 25.41
N ASP A 226 -16.85 -15.58 26.02
CA ASP A 226 -16.21 -14.41 26.64
C ASP A 226 -15.75 -13.44 25.55
N VAL A 227 -15.95 -12.13 25.76
CA VAL A 227 -15.57 -11.09 24.80
C VAL A 227 -14.05 -11.01 24.55
N SER A 228 -13.23 -11.59 25.42
CA SER A 228 -11.78 -11.71 25.28
C SER A 228 -11.33 -12.86 24.37
N ILE A 229 -12.26 -13.66 23.83
CA ILE A 229 -11.94 -14.74 22.90
C ILE A 229 -11.11 -14.20 21.73
N ARG A 230 -9.97 -14.85 21.47
CA ARG A 230 -9.12 -14.48 20.33
C ARG A 230 -9.66 -15.11 19.06
N TYR A 231 -9.95 -14.28 18.08
CA TYR A 231 -10.27 -14.70 16.73
C TYR A 231 -9.55 -13.81 15.71
N ILE A 232 -9.37 -14.35 14.51
CA ILE A 232 -8.81 -13.63 13.35
C ILE A 232 -9.94 -13.25 12.41
N ALA A 233 -9.89 -12.06 11.83
CA ALA A 233 -10.77 -11.70 10.70
C ALA A 233 -10.00 -11.84 9.38
N LEU A 234 -10.68 -12.26 8.31
CA LEU A 234 -10.08 -12.34 6.97
C LEU A 234 -10.64 -11.26 6.04
N SER A 235 -9.80 -10.29 5.69
CA SER A 235 -10.07 -9.33 4.61
C SER A 235 -9.62 -9.93 3.27
N HIS A 236 -10.54 -10.08 2.32
CA HIS A 236 -10.24 -10.73 1.04
C HIS A 236 -11.14 -10.26 -0.10
N ARG A 237 -10.84 -10.73 -1.33
CA ARG A 237 -11.68 -10.52 -2.52
C ARG A 237 -12.43 -11.80 -2.84
N TRP A 238 -13.73 -11.69 -3.08
CA TRP A 238 -14.53 -12.83 -3.51
C TRP A 238 -14.16 -13.29 -4.93
N GLY A 239 -13.84 -12.35 -5.83
CA GLY A 239 -13.45 -12.65 -7.21
C GLY A 239 -14.62 -12.85 -8.17
N ALA A 240 -14.35 -13.44 -9.34
CA ALA A 240 -15.36 -13.74 -10.36
C ALA A 240 -16.05 -15.10 -10.15
N VAL A 241 -15.41 -16.01 -9.43
CA VAL A 241 -15.99 -17.29 -9.03
C VAL A 241 -16.62 -17.10 -7.66
N GLN A 242 -17.88 -17.52 -7.49
CA GLN A 242 -18.51 -17.45 -6.17
C GLN A 242 -17.76 -18.35 -5.17
N PRO A 243 -17.25 -17.80 -4.05
CA PRO A 243 -16.62 -18.60 -3.02
C PRO A 243 -17.63 -19.58 -2.39
N LEU A 244 -17.13 -20.54 -1.61
CA LEU A 244 -17.98 -21.30 -0.68
C LEU A 244 -18.70 -20.31 0.23
N MET A 245 -20.02 -20.41 0.30
CA MET A 245 -20.86 -19.51 1.08
C MET A 245 -21.71 -20.28 2.08
N LEU A 246 -21.96 -19.67 3.23
CA LEU A 246 -23.00 -20.10 4.15
C LEU A 246 -24.35 -19.69 3.58
N LEU A 247 -25.14 -20.70 3.20
CA LEU A 247 -26.54 -20.56 2.82
C LEU A 247 -27.42 -21.16 3.92
N GLU A 248 -28.68 -20.73 3.99
CA GLU A 248 -29.65 -21.26 4.95
C GLU A 248 -29.73 -22.80 4.88
N SER A 249 -29.70 -23.34 3.66
CA SER A 249 -29.72 -24.79 3.39
C SER A 249 -28.47 -25.54 3.86
N LEU A 250 -27.33 -24.86 3.99
CA LEU A 250 -26.05 -25.43 4.41
C LEU A 250 -25.75 -25.20 5.89
N ARG A 251 -26.58 -24.42 6.58
CA ARG A 251 -26.38 -23.99 7.97
C ARG A 251 -26.08 -25.18 8.89
N ASP A 252 -26.99 -26.14 9.01
CA ASP A 252 -26.84 -27.29 9.91
C ASP A 252 -25.63 -28.16 9.57
N THR A 253 -25.29 -28.24 8.28
CA THR A 253 -24.09 -28.96 7.80
C THR A 253 -22.84 -28.25 8.28
N PHE A 254 -22.76 -26.93 8.12
CA PHE A 254 -21.59 -26.15 8.52
C PHE A 254 -21.38 -26.15 10.04
N PHE A 255 -22.46 -26.17 10.84
CA PHE A 255 -22.36 -26.33 12.30
C PHE A 255 -21.82 -27.71 12.73
N LYS A 256 -22.01 -28.75 11.91
CA LYS A 256 -21.48 -30.09 12.18
C LYS A 256 -20.04 -30.23 11.73
N ASN A 257 -19.77 -29.97 10.45
CA ASN A 257 -18.45 -30.08 9.85
C ASN A 257 -18.44 -29.45 8.45
N ILE A 258 -17.41 -28.68 8.15
CA ILE A 258 -17.09 -28.18 6.81
C ILE A 258 -15.87 -28.97 6.32
N PRO A 259 -16.02 -29.85 5.32
CA PRO A 259 -14.88 -30.58 4.75
C PRO A 259 -13.80 -29.61 4.27
N PHE A 260 -12.58 -29.75 4.77
CA PHE A 260 -11.52 -28.76 4.57
C PHE A 260 -11.12 -28.60 3.09
N ASP A 261 -11.18 -29.69 2.33
CA ASP A 261 -10.93 -29.73 0.89
C ASP A 261 -11.96 -28.94 0.05
N THR A 262 -13.17 -28.73 0.57
CA THR A 262 -14.20 -27.89 -0.07
C THR A 262 -14.01 -26.40 0.18
N ILE A 263 -13.19 -26.04 1.17
CA ILE A 263 -12.90 -24.64 1.51
C ILE A 263 -11.96 -24.06 0.43
N PRO A 264 -12.22 -22.84 -0.09
CA PRO A 264 -11.35 -22.21 -1.08
C PRO A 264 -9.89 -22.06 -0.61
N PRO A 265 -8.88 -22.24 -1.49
CA PRO A 265 -7.47 -22.16 -1.14
C PRO A 265 -7.05 -20.94 -0.30
N THR A 266 -7.55 -19.74 -0.61
CA THR A 266 -7.23 -18.52 0.15
C THR A 266 -7.70 -18.63 1.61
N PHE A 267 -8.85 -19.28 1.84
CA PHE A 267 -9.41 -19.48 3.17
C PHE A 267 -8.67 -20.61 3.90
N GLN A 268 -8.31 -21.69 3.20
CA GLN A 268 -7.48 -22.76 3.77
C GLN A 268 -6.15 -22.22 4.28
N ASP A 269 -5.47 -21.39 3.49
CA ASP A 269 -4.19 -20.81 3.89
C ASP A 269 -4.35 -19.82 5.05
N ALA A 270 -5.45 -19.05 5.09
CA ALA A 270 -5.76 -18.17 6.21
C ALA A 270 -5.99 -18.97 7.51
N ILE A 271 -6.70 -20.11 7.42
CA ILE A 271 -6.93 -21.02 8.56
C ILE A 271 -5.59 -21.62 9.04
N ARG A 272 -4.74 -22.08 8.12
CA ARG A 272 -3.42 -22.62 8.47
C ARG A 272 -2.54 -21.56 9.13
N LEU A 273 -2.57 -20.32 8.65
CA LEU A 273 -1.85 -19.21 9.27
C LEU A 273 -2.42 -18.89 10.66
N ALA A 274 -3.75 -18.88 10.82
CA ALA A 274 -4.39 -18.71 12.12
C ALA A 274 -3.96 -19.76 13.14
N ASN A 275 -3.98 -21.04 12.75
CA ASN A 275 -3.50 -22.14 13.61
C ASN A 275 -2.00 -22.02 13.92
N ALA A 276 -1.17 -21.60 12.97
CA ALA A 276 0.25 -21.35 13.20
C ALA A 276 0.51 -20.20 14.20
N LEU A 277 -0.42 -19.25 14.28
CA LEU A 277 -0.45 -18.16 15.27
C LEU A 277 -1.17 -18.55 16.58
N GLU A 278 -1.52 -19.83 16.76
CA GLU A 278 -2.20 -20.35 17.96
C GLU A 278 -3.56 -19.69 18.20
N VAL A 279 -4.31 -19.47 17.11
CA VAL A 279 -5.70 -19.00 17.13
C VAL A 279 -6.57 -20.00 16.38
N GLU A 280 -7.60 -20.49 17.05
CA GLU A 280 -8.52 -21.51 16.51
C GLU A 280 -9.80 -20.91 15.91
N TYR A 281 -10.05 -19.63 16.10
CA TYR A 281 -11.27 -18.98 15.62
C TYR A 281 -10.95 -18.01 14.50
N ILE A 282 -11.68 -18.12 13.39
CA ILE A 282 -11.58 -17.20 12.26
C ILE A 282 -12.96 -16.75 11.82
N TRP A 283 -13.08 -15.47 11.47
CA TRP A 283 -14.25 -14.89 10.85
C TRP A 283 -13.99 -14.64 9.38
N ILE A 284 -14.85 -15.19 8.51
CA ILE A 284 -14.81 -15.03 7.07
C ILE A 284 -16.24 -14.69 6.64
N ASP A 285 -16.45 -13.49 6.08
CA ASP A 285 -17.79 -12.96 5.76
C ASP A 285 -18.71 -13.97 5.03
N SER A 286 -18.21 -14.59 3.98
CA SER A 286 -18.92 -15.57 3.15
C SER A 286 -19.32 -16.83 3.91
N LEU A 287 -18.59 -17.20 4.98
CA LEU A 287 -18.84 -18.41 5.77
C LEU A 287 -19.47 -18.15 7.15
N CYS A 288 -19.47 -16.90 7.61
CA CYS A 288 -20.02 -16.49 8.91
C CYS A 288 -21.31 -15.69 8.81
N ILE A 289 -21.67 -15.20 7.61
CA ILE A 289 -22.92 -14.50 7.31
C ILE A 289 -23.74 -15.38 6.36
N ILE A 290 -25.04 -15.48 6.60
CA ILE A 290 -25.96 -16.25 5.76
C ILE A 290 -26.29 -15.42 4.51
N GLN A 291 -25.70 -15.79 3.38
CA GLN A 291 -25.65 -14.94 2.19
C GLN A 291 -26.99 -14.78 1.47
N ASP A 292 -27.89 -15.76 1.62
CA ASP A 292 -29.24 -15.75 1.06
C ASP A 292 -30.31 -15.22 2.04
N SER A 293 -29.89 -14.70 3.22
CA SER A 293 -30.78 -14.10 4.20
C SER A 293 -30.53 -12.59 4.34
N LYS A 294 -31.50 -11.79 3.88
CA LYS A 294 -31.43 -10.33 3.98
C LYS A 294 -31.38 -9.84 5.42
N ASP A 295 -32.13 -10.48 6.31
CA ASP A 295 -32.21 -10.10 7.73
C ASP A 295 -30.90 -10.41 8.46
N ASP A 296 -30.29 -11.56 8.16
CA ASP A 296 -28.99 -11.93 8.71
C ASP A 296 -27.88 -11.01 8.18
N TRP A 297 -27.87 -10.75 6.87
CA TRP A 297 -26.94 -9.81 6.26
C TRP A 297 -27.05 -8.42 6.88
N GLN A 298 -28.27 -7.90 7.07
CA GLN A 298 -28.48 -6.57 7.65
C GLN A 298 -28.02 -6.52 9.11
N THR A 299 -28.22 -7.60 9.86
CA THR A 299 -27.72 -7.73 11.24
C THR A 299 -26.19 -7.74 11.26
N GLU A 300 -25.55 -8.60 10.47
CA GLU A 300 -24.09 -8.74 10.43
C GLU A 300 -23.39 -7.50 9.86
N ALA A 301 -23.99 -6.83 8.88
CA ALA A 301 -23.48 -5.57 8.34
C ALA A 301 -23.36 -4.49 9.44
N THR A 302 -24.29 -4.45 10.39
CA THR A 302 -24.19 -3.51 11.55
C THR A 302 -23.10 -3.89 12.53
N HIS A 303 -22.64 -5.16 12.53
CA HIS A 303 -21.59 -5.66 13.42
C HIS A 303 -20.19 -5.57 12.80
N MET A 304 -20.07 -5.34 11.48
CA MET A 304 -18.79 -5.30 10.77
C MET A 304 -17.71 -4.48 11.49
N ALA A 305 -18.06 -3.34 12.08
CA ALA A 305 -17.11 -2.53 12.85
C ALA A 305 -16.54 -3.25 14.07
N SER A 306 -17.38 -3.94 14.84
CA SER A 306 -16.95 -4.67 16.03
C SER A 306 -16.17 -5.93 15.64
N VAL A 307 -16.48 -6.55 14.50
CA VAL A 307 -15.71 -7.69 13.97
C VAL A 307 -14.24 -7.31 13.74
N TYR A 308 -13.97 -6.25 12.99
CA TYR A 308 -12.59 -5.88 12.69
C TYR A 308 -11.89 -5.19 13.87
N SER A 309 -12.61 -4.40 14.66
CA SER A 309 -12.00 -3.69 15.82
C SER A 309 -11.74 -4.55 17.04
N LEU A 310 -12.37 -5.73 17.15
CA LEU A 310 -12.13 -6.68 18.23
C LEU A 310 -11.34 -7.90 17.77
N ALA A 311 -11.07 -8.06 16.47
CA ALA A 311 -10.22 -9.12 15.98
C ALA A 311 -8.85 -9.06 16.67
N TYR A 312 -8.34 -10.23 17.09
CA TYR A 312 -7.00 -10.34 17.63
C TYR A 312 -5.99 -9.83 16.59
N VAL A 313 -6.16 -10.24 15.33
CA VAL A 313 -5.48 -9.66 14.18
C VAL A 313 -6.32 -9.91 12.93
N THR A 314 -6.26 -9.01 11.97
CA THR A 314 -6.86 -9.21 10.65
C THR A 314 -5.80 -9.73 9.69
N ILE A 315 -6.09 -10.83 9.00
CA ILE A 315 -5.29 -11.27 7.85
C ILE A 315 -5.88 -10.58 6.61
N SER A 316 -5.05 -9.81 5.93
CA SER A 316 -5.36 -9.21 4.64
C SER A 316 -4.76 -10.05 3.53
N ALA A 317 -5.61 -10.69 2.72
CA ALA A 317 -5.24 -11.51 1.58
C ALA A 317 -4.81 -10.64 0.37
N THR A 318 -3.83 -9.77 0.59
CA THR A 318 -3.48 -8.67 -0.31
C THR A 318 -3.05 -9.12 -1.71
N ALA A 319 -2.28 -10.21 -1.80
CA ALA A 319 -1.82 -10.78 -3.07
C ALA A 319 -2.90 -11.60 -3.80
N ALA A 320 -3.90 -12.10 -3.08
CA ALA A 320 -4.91 -12.98 -3.63
C ALA A 320 -5.87 -12.19 -4.52
N GLN A 321 -6.01 -12.62 -5.77
CA GLN A 321 -6.94 -11.99 -6.71
C GLN A 321 -8.40 -12.31 -6.36
N ASP A 322 -8.61 -13.49 -5.78
CA ASP A 322 -9.89 -14.06 -5.37
C ASP A 322 -9.69 -15.16 -4.30
N SER A 323 -10.78 -15.79 -3.87
CA SER A 323 -10.76 -16.87 -2.88
C SER A 323 -10.10 -18.17 -3.37
N ALA A 324 -9.90 -18.33 -4.68
CA ALA A 324 -9.32 -19.52 -5.30
C ALA A 324 -7.79 -19.43 -5.49
N ALA A 325 -7.22 -18.23 -5.43
CA ALA A 325 -5.79 -17.99 -5.67
C ALA A 325 -4.84 -18.63 -4.63
N GLY A 326 -5.27 -18.70 -3.37
CA GLY A 326 -4.41 -19.05 -2.23
C GLY A 326 -3.59 -17.86 -1.72
N LEU A 327 -3.06 -17.99 -0.50
CA LEU A 327 -2.13 -17.02 0.10
C LEU A 327 -0.67 -17.39 -0.22
N ARG A 328 -0.41 -17.74 -1.49
CA ARG A 328 0.89 -18.29 -1.93
C ARG A 328 2.03 -17.34 -1.60
N GLU A 329 3.01 -17.83 -0.84
CA GLU A 329 4.33 -17.23 -0.76
C GLU A 329 4.96 -17.22 -2.16
N GLN A 330 5.11 -16.05 -2.78
CA GLN A 330 5.89 -15.98 -4.02
C GLN A 330 7.37 -15.78 -3.68
N HIS A 331 8.24 -16.50 -4.37
CA HIS A 331 9.68 -16.32 -4.29
C HIS A 331 10.08 -15.01 -4.98
N SER A 332 9.82 -13.88 -4.33
CA SER A 332 10.26 -12.57 -4.83
C SER A 332 11.70 -12.29 -4.43
N MET A 333 12.51 -11.85 -5.38
CA MET A 333 13.87 -11.34 -5.11
C MET A 333 13.84 -10.05 -4.28
N LEU A 334 12.67 -9.42 -4.10
CA LEU A 334 12.45 -8.27 -3.21
C LEU A 334 12.44 -8.64 -1.72
N LYS A 335 12.43 -9.94 -1.40
CA LYS A 335 12.54 -10.45 -0.02
C LYS A 335 13.88 -10.12 0.65
N HIS A 336 14.93 -9.81 -0.10
CA HIS A 336 16.26 -9.57 0.48
C HIS A 336 16.86 -8.28 -0.07
N PRO A 337 17.19 -7.30 0.77
CA PRO A 337 17.86 -6.11 0.29
C PRO A 337 19.25 -6.47 -0.20
N CYS A 338 19.69 -5.75 -1.21
CA CYS A 338 20.97 -5.97 -1.82
C CYS A 338 22.07 -5.38 -0.94
N GLU A 339 22.98 -6.23 -0.46
CA GLU A 339 24.22 -5.79 0.17
C GLU A 339 25.24 -5.43 -0.90
N ILE A 340 25.84 -4.26 -0.78
CA ILE A 340 26.79 -3.70 -1.72
C ILE A 340 28.02 -3.24 -0.95
N ILE A 341 29.21 -3.48 -1.50
CA ILE A 341 30.45 -2.88 -1.00
C ILE A 341 30.82 -1.82 -2.04
N PRO A 342 30.54 -0.54 -1.79
CA PRO A 342 30.94 0.51 -2.72
C PRO A 342 32.47 0.54 -2.79
N SER A 343 33.01 0.45 -4.00
CA SER A 343 34.46 0.53 -4.27
C SER A 343 34.88 1.87 -4.88
N TRP A 344 33.92 2.78 -5.10
CA TRP A 344 34.17 4.16 -5.50
C TRP A 344 33.11 5.10 -4.95
N THR A 345 33.54 6.31 -4.64
CA THR A 345 32.69 7.35 -4.09
C THR A 345 32.79 8.62 -4.95
N GLY A 346 31.99 8.72 -6.01
CA GLY A 346 31.43 10.01 -6.45
C GLY A 346 30.57 10.71 -5.38
N PHE A 347 30.60 10.16 -4.16
CA PHE A 347 29.99 10.50 -2.88
C PHE A 347 31.08 10.70 -1.82
N GLU A 348 32.25 11.23 -2.20
CA GLU A 348 33.50 11.27 -1.39
C GLU A 348 33.32 11.78 0.06
N ASN A 349 32.17 12.36 0.42
CA ASN A 349 31.82 12.77 1.79
C ASN A 349 30.43 12.31 2.29
N GLN A 350 29.74 11.38 1.63
CA GLN A 350 28.31 11.07 1.91
C GLN A 350 28.00 9.58 2.16
N ILE A 351 28.83 8.64 1.67
CA ILE A 351 28.62 7.19 1.91
C ILE A 351 29.95 6.59 2.35
N PRO A 352 30.05 5.98 3.55
CA PRO A 352 31.30 5.38 3.99
C PRO A 352 31.68 4.18 3.09
N PRO A 353 32.98 3.87 2.92
CA PRO A 353 33.48 2.73 2.13
C PRO A 353 33.28 1.41 2.89
N VAL A 354 32.07 1.19 3.39
CA VAL A 354 31.66 0.08 4.23
C VAL A 354 30.54 -0.67 3.51
N PRO A 355 30.32 -1.95 3.81
CA PRO A 355 29.21 -2.68 3.22
C PRO A 355 27.89 -2.00 3.60
N VAL A 356 27.08 -1.62 2.61
CA VAL A 356 25.76 -1.01 2.81
C VAL A 356 24.65 -1.84 2.17
N ARG A 357 23.42 -1.73 2.68
CA ARG A 357 22.22 -2.32 2.06
C ARG A 357 21.36 -1.24 1.44
N ILE A 358 20.88 -1.49 0.23
CA ILE A 358 19.90 -0.60 -0.43
C ILE A 358 18.49 -1.01 0.00
N VAL A 359 17.76 -0.06 0.57
CA VAL A 359 16.41 -0.27 1.10
C VAL A 359 15.44 0.70 0.45
N ASN A 360 14.31 0.17 0.01
CA ASN A 360 13.17 0.94 -0.45
C ASN A 360 12.21 1.18 0.72
N ARG A 361 12.21 2.39 1.30
CA ARG A 361 11.36 2.68 2.47
C ARG A 361 9.86 2.60 2.16
N SER A 362 9.45 2.91 0.92
CA SER A 362 8.04 2.89 0.51
C SER A 362 7.58 1.56 -0.08
N ALA A 363 8.36 0.48 0.06
CA ALA A 363 8.03 -0.84 -0.47
C ALA A 363 6.66 -1.35 0.01
N PHE A 364 6.28 -1.06 1.26
CA PHE A 364 4.97 -1.42 1.80
C PHE A 364 3.82 -0.81 0.97
N CYS A 365 3.91 0.49 0.64
CA CYS A 365 2.88 1.16 -0.15
C CYS A 365 2.65 0.48 -1.51
N ASP A 366 3.71 -0.05 -2.13
CA ASP A 366 3.62 -0.70 -3.44
C ASP A 366 3.12 -2.13 -3.34
N ALA A 367 3.70 -2.89 -2.41
CA ALA A 367 3.37 -4.29 -2.20
C ALA A 367 1.97 -4.48 -1.61
N VAL A 368 1.50 -3.50 -0.84
CA VAL A 368 0.26 -3.58 -0.07
C VAL A 368 -0.78 -2.55 -0.52
N LEU A 369 -0.57 -1.28 -0.24
CA LEU A 369 -1.62 -0.25 -0.37
C LEU A 369 -2.03 0.02 -1.82
N ALA A 370 -1.13 -0.16 -2.78
CA ALA A 370 -1.42 0.00 -4.21
C ALA A 370 -2.22 -1.17 -4.81
N GLN A 371 -2.40 -2.26 -4.06
CA GLN A 371 -3.04 -3.47 -4.57
C GLN A 371 -4.56 -3.32 -4.72
N PRO A 372 -5.20 -4.04 -5.66
CA PRO A 372 -6.63 -3.89 -5.95
C PRO A 372 -7.58 -4.07 -4.75
N LEU A 373 -7.17 -4.84 -3.74
CA LEU A 373 -7.95 -5.04 -2.51
C LEU A 373 -8.30 -3.70 -1.84
N PHE A 374 -7.33 -2.80 -1.71
CA PHE A 374 -7.48 -1.50 -1.05
C PHE A 374 -8.29 -0.47 -1.84
N ARG A 375 -8.68 -0.78 -3.09
CA ARG A 375 -9.61 0.06 -3.87
C ARG A 375 -11.07 -0.21 -3.54
N ARG A 376 -11.39 -1.24 -2.74
CA ARG A 376 -12.77 -1.61 -2.37
C ARG A 376 -13.27 -0.79 -1.18
N GLY A 377 -14.52 -0.36 -1.23
CA GLY A 377 -15.16 0.44 -0.17
C GLY A 377 -15.24 -0.31 1.16
N TRP A 378 -15.78 -1.54 1.15
CA TRP A 378 -15.86 -2.39 2.35
C TRP A 378 -14.48 -2.61 3.01
N VAL A 379 -13.44 -2.87 2.21
CA VAL A 379 -12.07 -3.07 2.69
C VAL A 379 -11.53 -1.85 3.45
N PHE A 380 -12.04 -0.65 3.20
CA PHE A 380 -11.63 0.51 4.01
C PHE A 380 -11.98 0.33 5.47
N GLN A 381 -13.21 -0.11 5.75
CA GLN A 381 -13.68 -0.40 7.11
C GLN A 381 -12.86 -1.55 7.71
N GLU A 382 -12.66 -2.62 6.94
CA GLU A 382 -11.90 -3.80 7.36
C GLU A 382 -10.49 -3.42 7.79
N TRP A 383 -9.85 -2.50 7.07
CA TRP A 383 -8.48 -2.09 7.35
C TRP A 383 -8.37 -0.99 8.42
N ILE A 384 -9.14 0.10 8.31
CA ILE A 384 -9.00 1.26 9.22
C ILE A 384 -9.42 0.92 10.65
N LEU A 385 -10.37 -0.01 10.81
CA LEU A 385 -10.86 -0.44 12.13
C LEU A 385 -10.09 -1.64 12.68
N SER A 386 -9.14 -2.22 11.95
CA SER A 386 -8.32 -3.31 12.47
C SER A 386 -7.17 -2.78 13.32
N PRO A 387 -7.09 -3.10 14.62
CA PRO A 387 -5.99 -2.63 15.47
C PRO A 387 -4.64 -3.20 15.03
N ARG A 388 -4.65 -4.38 14.43
CA ARG A 388 -3.48 -5.11 13.93
C ARG A 388 -3.86 -5.80 12.63
N THR A 389 -3.01 -5.67 11.61
CA THR A 389 -3.20 -6.32 10.31
C THR A 389 -1.92 -7.01 9.86
N ILE A 390 -2.02 -8.27 9.44
CA ILE A 390 -0.98 -8.99 8.69
C ILE A 390 -1.39 -8.96 7.23
N HIS A 391 -0.55 -8.37 6.38
CA HIS A 391 -0.76 -8.29 4.94
C HIS A 391 0.03 -9.39 4.25
N VAL A 392 -0.68 -10.33 3.64
CA VAL A 392 -0.10 -11.37 2.80
C VAL A 392 0.10 -10.78 1.41
N ALA A 393 1.18 -10.01 1.25
CA ALA A 393 1.54 -9.39 -0.01
C ALA A 393 2.25 -10.40 -0.93
N ARG A 394 2.44 -10.00 -2.19
CA ARG A 394 3.03 -10.89 -3.19
C ARG A 394 4.48 -11.21 -2.85
N ASP A 395 5.20 -10.21 -2.34
CA ASP A 395 6.62 -10.29 -2.08
C ASP A 395 6.93 -10.99 -0.76
N GLN A 396 6.22 -10.66 0.31
CA GLN A 396 6.45 -11.17 1.66
C GLN A 396 5.25 -10.87 2.59
N LEU A 397 5.31 -11.38 3.82
CA LEU A 397 4.41 -10.95 4.90
C LEU A 397 4.84 -9.58 5.42
N TRP A 398 3.87 -8.66 5.45
CA TRP A 398 3.98 -7.35 6.11
C TRP A 398 3.02 -7.30 7.29
N TRP A 399 3.28 -6.44 8.26
CA TRP A 399 2.32 -6.19 9.34
C TRP A 399 2.37 -4.76 9.84
N THR A 400 1.21 -4.30 10.30
CA THR A 400 0.97 -2.94 10.79
C THR A 400 0.09 -3.01 12.03
N SER A 401 0.39 -2.19 13.03
CA SER A 401 -0.52 -1.96 14.16
C SER A 401 -0.98 -0.50 14.18
N ALA A 402 -2.19 -0.26 14.66
CA ALA A 402 -2.70 1.08 14.87
C ALA A 402 -1.79 1.87 15.82
N SER A 403 -1.25 1.24 16.87
CA SER A 403 -0.31 1.86 17.81
C SER A 403 0.97 2.34 17.12
N ASP A 404 1.61 1.49 16.31
CA ASP A 404 2.86 1.85 15.60
C ASP A 404 2.62 2.98 14.59
N MET A 405 1.40 3.02 14.05
CA MET A 405 0.99 4.05 13.09
C MET A 405 0.60 5.39 13.73
N THR A 406 0.48 5.49 15.06
CA THR A 406 0.25 6.78 15.74
C THR A 406 1.48 7.70 15.74
N SER A 407 2.70 7.13 15.67
CA SER A 407 3.97 7.85 15.89
C SER A 407 4.79 8.09 14.61
N GLY A 408 4.17 7.99 13.44
CA GLY A 408 4.87 8.23 12.17
C GLY A 408 4.50 7.29 11.02
N GLY A 409 3.61 6.32 11.23
CA GLY A 409 3.06 5.50 10.15
C GLY A 409 4.07 4.50 9.61
N PHE A 410 4.36 3.47 10.40
CA PHE A 410 5.35 2.46 10.03
C PHE A 410 4.73 1.07 9.81
N ALA A 411 5.33 0.33 8.89
CA ALA A 411 5.06 -1.08 8.66
C ALA A 411 6.34 -1.89 8.88
N ALA A 412 6.18 -3.12 9.33
CA ALA A 412 7.26 -4.10 9.46
C ALA A 412 7.02 -5.29 8.52
N ASN A 413 8.04 -6.12 8.32
CA ASN A 413 7.95 -7.31 7.47
C ASN A 413 8.80 -8.49 7.95
N GLU A 414 8.57 -9.65 7.34
CA GLU A 414 9.19 -10.92 7.75
C GLU A 414 10.69 -11.04 7.46
N THR A 415 11.25 -10.17 6.62
CA THR A 415 12.66 -10.25 6.20
C THR A 415 13.57 -9.20 6.84
N CYS A 416 12.96 -8.21 7.49
CA CYS A 416 13.62 -7.05 8.08
C CYS A 416 13.17 -6.80 9.52
N GLU A 417 14.10 -6.79 10.46
CA GLU A 417 13.92 -6.63 11.90
C GLU A 417 14.44 -5.28 12.37
N GLY A 418 13.64 -4.51 13.11
CA GLY A 418 14.07 -3.22 13.66
C GLY A 418 14.25 -2.10 12.62
N PHE A 419 13.72 -2.27 11.41
CA PHE A 419 13.62 -1.22 10.41
C PHE A 419 12.16 -0.97 10.07
N ASP A 420 11.78 0.31 10.12
CA ASP A 420 10.43 0.77 9.88
C ASP A 420 10.26 1.25 8.43
N PHE A 421 9.29 0.67 7.73
CA PHE A 421 8.93 1.05 6.36
C PHE A 421 7.83 2.09 6.37
N ASP A 422 7.94 3.07 5.48
CA ASP A 422 7.00 4.19 5.41
C ASP A 422 5.66 3.70 4.86
N VAL A 423 4.56 4.10 5.52
CA VAL A 423 3.18 3.83 5.08
C VAL A 423 2.53 5.02 4.39
N HIS A 424 3.32 6.03 4.03
CA HIS A 424 2.87 7.22 3.31
C HIS A 424 3.59 7.36 1.97
N ARG A 425 2.84 7.72 0.92
CA ARG A 425 3.39 8.16 -0.37
C ARG A 425 2.59 9.37 -0.86
N GLU A 426 3.25 10.33 -1.51
CA GLU A 426 2.64 11.58 -2.03
C GLU A 426 1.35 11.42 -2.86
N TYR A 427 1.04 10.21 -3.36
CA TYR A 427 -0.15 9.92 -4.19
C TYR A 427 -0.96 8.72 -3.72
N ILE A 428 -0.53 8.02 -2.66
CA ILE A 428 -1.31 6.99 -1.98
C ILE A 428 -1.60 7.60 -0.61
N HIS A 429 -2.52 8.56 -0.63
CA HIS A 429 -3.19 8.96 0.58
C HIS A 429 -4.04 7.77 0.96
N THR A 430 -3.69 7.17 2.08
CA THR A 430 -4.60 6.30 2.80
C THR A 430 -4.36 6.65 4.24
N MET A 431 -5.41 7.11 4.92
CA MET A 431 -5.32 7.37 6.35
C MET A 431 -4.80 6.12 7.04
N ALA A 432 -3.72 6.29 7.80
CA ALA A 432 -3.19 5.20 8.61
C ALA A 432 -4.20 4.85 9.71
N PRO A 433 -4.50 3.56 9.97
CA PRO A 433 -5.35 3.13 11.06
C PRO A 433 -5.08 3.89 12.36
N GLY A 434 -3.82 4.07 12.75
CA GLY A 434 -3.44 4.78 13.99
C GLY A 434 -4.08 6.15 14.19
N THR A 435 -4.37 6.89 13.13
CA THR A 435 -4.95 8.24 13.22
C THR A 435 -6.33 8.24 13.91
N ILE A 436 -7.16 7.23 13.69
CA ILE A 436 -8.49 7.16 14.33
C ILE A 436 -8.40 6.65 15.79
N TYR A 437 -7.27 6.07 16.21
CA TYR A 437 -7.05 5.58 17.57
C TYR A 437 -6.36 6.60 18.50
N SER A 438 -5.84 7.71 17.96
CA SER A 438 -5.10 8.74 18.71
C SER A 438 -5.84 10.09 18.82
N MET A 439 -7.17 10.07 18.75
CA MET A 439 -8.01 11.28 18.64
C MET A 439 -8.35 11.97 19.96
N GLU A 440 -8.22 11.29 21.11
CA GLU A 440 -8.79 11.78 22.38
C GLU A 440 -8.22 13.08 22.95
N SER A 441 -7.02 13.45 22.53
CA SER A 441 -6.32 14.66 22.96
C SER A 441 -6.20 15.70 21.84
N GLN A 442 -6.89 15.50 20.72
CA GLN A 442 -6.84 16.38 19.56
C GLN A 442 -7.79 17.58 19.73
N SER A 443 -7.45 18.71 19.09
CA SER A 443 -8.37 19.85 19.01
C SER A 443 -9.57 19.55 18.10
N GLU A 444 -10.63 20.35 18.18
CA GLU A 444 -11.81 20.19 17.32
C GLU A 444 -11.45 20.30 15.83
N GLU A 445 -10.53 21.20 15.46
CA GLU A 445 -10.07 21.35 14.07
C GLU A 445 -9.33 20.11 13.58
N SER A 446 -8.48 19.51 14.42
CA SER A 446 -7.78 18.26 14.10
C SER A 446 -8.76 17.10 13.93
N LEU A 447 -9.76 16.99 14.80
CA LEU A 447 -10.82 15.97 14.68
C LEU A 447 -11.60 16.12 13.36
N GLN A 448 -11.97 17.36 13.03
CA GLN A 448 -12.62 17.68 11.77
C GLN A 448 -11.77 17.27 10.55
N LEU A 449 -10.47 17.57 10.56
CA LEU A 449 -9.56 17.17 9.48
C LEU A 449 -9.49 15.65 9.33
N VAL A 450 -9.45 14.92 10.46
CA VAL A 450 -9.49 13.45 10.45
C VAL A 450 -10.79 12.94 9.83
N TRP A 451 -11.93 13.50 10.21
CA TRP A 451 -13.23 13.14 9.63
C TRP A 451 -13.28 13.35 8.12
N HIS A 452 -12.89 14.53 7.64
CA HIS A 452 -12.87 14.84 6.21
C HIS A 452 -11.92 13.95 5.43
N THR A 453 -10.77 13.61 6.02
CA THR A 453 -9.83 12.66 5.41
C THR A 453 -10.43 11.26 5.30
N LEU A 454 -11.08 10.76 6.37
CA LEU A 454 -11.80 9.46 6.33
C LEU A 454 -12.85 9.43 5.20
N LEU A 455 -13.64 10.49 5.09
CA LEU A 455 -14.66 10.61 4.03
C LEU A 455 -14.03 10.66 2.63
N GLN A 456 -13.02 11.49 2.42
CA GLN A 456 -12.34 11.60 1.11
C GLN A 456 -11.74 10.26 0.67
N GLU A 457 -11.03 9.60 1.58
CA GLU A 457 -10.44 8.28 1.37
C GLU A 457 -11.49 7.24 1.00
N TYR A 458 -12.57 7.17 1.77
CA TYR A 458 -13.66 6.24 1.51
C TYR A 458 -14.35 6.52 0.17
N MET A 459 -14.65 7.78 -0.13
CA MET A 459 -15.38 8.18 -1.34
C MET A 459 -14.60 7.94 -2.63
N SER A 460 -13.27 7.79 -2.55
CA SER A 460 -12.42 7.42 -3.69
C SER A 460 -12.49 5.93 -4.06
N ARG A 461 -13.09 5.10 -3.20
CA ARG A 461 -13.11 3.64 -3.34
C ARG A 461 -14.32 3.16 -4.12
N SER A 462 -14.17 2.00 -4.75
CA SER A 462 -15.19 1.35 -5.56
C SER A 462 -16.06 0.41 -4.72
N LEU A 463 -17.36 0.44 -4.95
CA LEU A 463 -18.34 -0.51 -4.41
C LEU A 463 -18.98 -1.27 -5.55
N THR A 464 -19.29 -2.55 -5.32
CA THR A 464 -20.06 -3.35 -6.28
C THR A 464 -21.50 -2.84 -6.36
N PHE A 465 -22.09 -2.54 -5.20
CA PHE A 465 -23.44 -2.00 -5.09
C PHE A 465 -23.39 -0.64 -4.41
N GLU A 466 -23.89 0.38 -5.11
CA GLU A 466 -23.90 1.74 -4.59
C GLU A 466 -24.79 1.92 -3.36
N SER A 467 -25.79 1.06 -3.19
CA SER A 467 -26.63 1.00 -1.99
C SER A 467 -25.83 0.76 -0.72
N ASP A 468 -24.67 0.11 -0.79
CA ASP A 468 -23.85 -0.23 0.37
C ASP A 468 -23.08 0.97 0.92
N ARG A 469 -23.06 2.09 0.18
CA ARG A 469 -22.15 3.20 0.45
C ARG A 469 -22.27 3.80 1.85
N LEU A 470 -23.47 3.91 2.39
CA LEU A 470 -23.65 4.39 3.77
C LEU A 470 -23.42 3.28 4.79
N VAL A 471 -23.85 2.05 4.46
CA VAL A 471 -23.76 0.90 5.37
C VAL A 471 -22.30 0.54 5.65
N ALA A 472 -21.45 0.49 4.63
CA ALA A 472 -20.02 0.20 4.76
C ALA A 472 -19.22 1.31 5.47
N PHE A 473 -19.79 2.50 5.65
CA PHE A 473 -19.14 3.61 6.35
C PHE A 473 -19.67 3.83 7.77
N VAL A 474 -20.89 3.38 8.09
CA VAL A 474 -21.51 3.52 9.41
C VAL A 474 -20.58 3.05 10.53
N GLY A 475 -19.89 1.94 10.32
CA GLY A 475 -18.95 1.42 11.30
C GLY A 475 -17.79 2.36 11.64
N ILE A 476 -17.25 3.01 10.61
CA ILE A 476 -16.18 4.02 10.76
C ILE A 476 -16.74 5.25 11.48
N ALA A 477 -17.95 5.69 11.11
CA ALA A 477 -18.61 6.82 11.76
C ALA A 477 -18.88 6.57 13.25
N SER A 478 -19.34 5.38 13.62
CA SER A 478 -19.55 5.00 15.03
C SER A 478 -18.23 4.93 15.80
N PHE A 479 -17.16 4.41 15.19
CA PHE A 479 -15.84 4.39 15.81
C PHE A 479 -15.32 5.82 16.02
N TYR A 480 -15.39 6.67 14.99
CA TYR A 480 -15.01 8.08 15.08
C TYR A 480 -15.79 8.81 16.17
N GLN A 481 -17.12 8.64 16.23
CA GLN A 481 -17.97 9.24 17.27
C GLN A 481 -17.52 8.88 18.68
N SER A 482 -17.22 7.60 18.90
CA SER A 482 -16.76 7.08 20.19
C SER A 482 -15.43 7.71 20.62
N GLN A 483 -14.46 7.72 19.70
CA GLN A 483 -13.11 8.24 19.97
C GLN A 483 -13.07 9.77 20.13
N ALA A 484 -13.80 10.49 19.28
CA ALA A 484 -13.93 11.94 19.34
C ALA A 484 -14.88 12.41 20.46
N LYS A 485 -15.48 11.49 21.23
CA LYS A 485 -16.44 11.77 22.32
C LYS A 485 -17.63 12.64 21.87
N ILE A 486 -18.06 12.45 20.63
CA ILE A 486 -19.19 13.17 20.05
C ILE A 486 -20.51 12.56 20.56
N LYS A 487 -21.50 13.41 20.86
CA LYS A 487 -22.82 12.95 21.37
C LYS A 487 -23.52 12.02 20.38
N ALA A 488 -24.17 10.98 20.89
CA ALA A 488 -24.83 9.88 20.13
C ALA A 488 -25.78 10.37 19.00
N ASN A 489 -26.45 11.51 19.17
CA ASN A 489 -27.43 12.06 18.21
C ASN A 489 -26.86 13.12 17.25
N SER A 490 -25.53 13.15 17.09
CA SER A 490 -24.88 14.15 16.24
C SER A 490 -24.65 13.68 14.81
N TYR A 491 -24.70 12.38 14.53
CA TYR A 491 -24.48 11.85 13.18
C TYR A 491 -25.76 11.95 12.35
N LEU A 492 -25.66 12.57 11.17
CA LEU A 492 -26.78 12.86 10.27
C LEU A 492 -26.54 12.24 8.89
N ALA A 493 -26.37 10.91 8.84
CA ALA A 493 -26.20 10.15 7.59
C ALA A 493 -25.06 10.66 6.68
N GLY A 494 -23.85 10.75 7.25
CA GLY A 494 -22.64 11.14 6.52
C GLY A 494 -22.06 12.50 6.91
N ILE A 495 -22.80 13.29 7.69
CA ILE A 495 -22.36 14.60 8.21
C ILE A 495 -22.59 14.68 9.71
N TRP A 496 -21.95 15.64 10.39
CA TRP A 496 -22.14 15.84 11.82
C TRP A 496 -22.84 17.16 12.15
N ARG A 497 -23.77 17.12 13.10
CA ARG A 497 -24.55 18.28 13.56
C ARG A 497 -23.68 19.45 14.06
N HIS A 498 -22.55 19.16 14.70
CA HIS A 498 -21.67 20.17 15.29
C HIS A 498 -20.76 20.87 14.26
N ILE A 499 -20.53 20.27 13.09
CA ILE A 499 -19.78 20.85 11.95
C ILE A 499 -20.63 20.90 10.68
N LEU A 500 -21.95 21.02 10.85
CA LEU A 500 -22.93 20.88 9.76
C LEU A 500 -22.68 21.91 8.65
N LEU A 501 -22.36 23.16 9.00
CA LEU A 501 -22.12 24.22 8.02
C LEU A 501 -20.91 23.93 7.14
N GLN A 502 -19.87 23.32 7.70
CA GLN A 502 -18.67 22.91 6.99
C GLN A 502 -18.94 21.68 6.11
N ASP A 503 -19.64 20.68 6.64
CA ASP A 503 -19.95 19.43 5.93
C ASP A 503 -20.94 19.62 4.76
N LEU A 504 -21.74 20.69 4.78
CA LEU A 504 -22.60 21.05 3.65
C LEU A 504 -21.80 21.54 2.42
N LEU A 505 -20.53 21.93 2.61
CA LEU A 505 -19.61 22.39 1.56
C LEU A 505 -20.19 23.52 0.70
N TRP A 506 -21.08 24.34 1.25
CA TRP A 506 -21.64 25.48 0.55
C TRP A 506 -20.57 26.56 0.42
N THR A 507 -20.34 27.00 -0.81
CA THR A 507 -19.42 28.10 -1.12
C THR A 507 -20.20 29.23 -1.76
N ASN A 508 -19.89 30.47 -1.42
CA ASN A 508 -20.44 31.61 -2.15
C ASN A 508 -19.68 31.75 -3.48
N VAL A 509 -20.36 31.50 -4.59
CA VAL A 509 -19.82 31.78 -5.93
C VAL A 509 -20.16 33.23 -6.25
N GLY A 510 -19.35 34.15 -5.75
CA GLY A 510 -19.57 35.59 -5.90
C GLY A 510 -18.59 36.23 -6.87
N TYR A 511 -18.99 36.43 -8.12
CA TYR A 511 -18.66 37.66 -8.87
C TYR A 511 -19.99 38.29 -9.27
N GLY A 512 -20.34 39.41 -8.64
CA GLY A 512 -21.56 40.17 -8.91
C GLY A 512 -22.62 40.05 -7.82
N GLU A 513 -23.14 41.19 -7.39
CA GLU A 513 -24.07 41.36 -6.28
C GLU A 513 -25.29 40.42 -6.39
N THR A 514 -25.63 39.75 -5.28
CA THR A 514 -26.73 38.78 -5.07
C THR A 514 -26.45 37.29 -5.42
N GLY A 515 -25.35 36.72 -4.92
CA GLY A 515 -25.13 35.27 -4.94
C GLY A 515 -25.95 34.52 -3.87
N HIS A 516 -26.97 33.76 -4.27
CA HIS A 516 -27.63 32.78 -3.40
C HIS A 516 -26.71 31.58 -3.11
N PRO A 517 -26.81 30.90 -1.95
CA PRO A 517 -26.07 29.67 -1.68
C PRO A 517 -26.39 28.62 -2.73
N GLN A 518 -25.38 28.13 -3.45
CA GLN A 518 -25.52 27.02 -4.39
C GLN A 518 -24.82 25.78 -3.86
N LYS A 519 -25.40 24.61 -4.15
CA LYS A 519 -24.79 23.30 -3.89
C LYS A 519 -23.49 23.19 -4.71
N PRO A 520 -22.39 22.64 -4.17
CA PRO A 520 -21.14 22.49 -4.92
C PRO A 520 -21.37 21.71 -6.23
N ALA A 521 -20.68 22.15 -7.29
CA ALA A 521 -20.75 21.50 -8.60
C ALA A 521 -20.36 20.02 -8.45
N THR A 522 -21.26 19.12 -8.86
CA THR A 522 -20.98 17.69 -8.94
C THR A 522 -19.74 17.49 -9.81
N LEU A 523 -18.71 16.85 -9.26
CA LEU A 523 -17.60 16.28 -10.02
C LEU A 523 -18.19 15.50 -11.22
N SER A 524 -17.71 15.84 -12.40
CA SER A 524 -18.30 15.57 -13.71
C SER A 524 -18.80 14.14 -13.96
N LYS A 525 -20.06 14.06 -14.41
CA LYS A 525 -20.69 13.08 -15.33
C LYS A 525 -20.35 11.58 -15.13
N THR A 526 -21.17 10.90 -14.33
CA THR A 526 -21.56 9.52 -14.63
C THR A 526 -22.38 9.47 -15.93
N PRO A 527 -22.20 8.48 -16.83
CA PRO A 527 -23.10 8.30 -17.96
C PRO A 527 -24.46 7.89 -17.42
N LYS A 528 -25.52 8.59 -17.85
CA LYS A 528 -26.91 8.22 -17.58
C LYS A 528 -27.17 6.82 -18.12
N MET A 529 -27.21 5.80 -17.26
CA MET A 529 -27.95 4.58 -17.59
C MET A 529 -29.43 4.85 -17.32
N ARG A 530 -30.21 4.78 -18.40
CA ARG A 530 -31.67 4.86 -18.37
C ARG A 530 -32.23 3.78 -17.46
N SER A 531 -33.09 4.21 -16.54
CA SER A 531 -34.05 3.37 -15.84
C SER A 531 -34.99 2.70 -16.84
N GLN A 532 -35.02 1.38 -16.84
CA GLN A 532 -36.24 0.62 -17.15
C GLN A 532 -36.32 -0.54 -16.14
N LEU A 533 -37.31 -0.39 -15.24
CA LEU A 533 -38.02 -1.37 -14.41
C LEU A 533 -37.22 -2.43 -13.64
#